data_AF-R6Y5M7-F1
#
_entry.id   AF-R6Y5M7-F1
#
_cell.length_a   1.000
_cell.length_b   1.000
_cell.length_c   1.000
_cell.angle_alpha   90.00
_cell.angle_beta   90.00
_cell.angle_gamma   90.00
#
_symmetry.space_group_name_H-M   'P 1'
#
loop_
_entity.id
_entity.type
_entity.pdbx_description
1 polymer ?
#
loop_
_entity_poly.entity_id
_entity_poly.type
_entity_poly.pdbx_seq_one_letter_code
_entity_poly.pdbx_strand_id
1 'polypeptide(L)'
;MRVVAGESSLQPREDDVGEYTSVDVSLKVFLTAFLYQPCEVQLVSDAFSTQAPMDLRFAQSSLLAVQEGYSEVLKKKCTLTATEEEIQKVVDLWCEQEGVQSTCGEGKLSYRVRYTLCLLYRGTSGRLLYLEKSFEGTFATELEGAFAQRSDSVSLTGLWEYRIADKNTVEASVETWVSSLLYSRESVSYLSAAGMGENAQPYPHQPQLLVYYASPGERLWDIAKSHRALLSDLQEQNDLYEDTLPDARPLIICNR
;
A
#
# COMPACT_ATOMS: atom_id res chain seq x y z
N MET A 1 2.68 -2.31 -11.06
CA MET A 1 3.87 -2.30 -11.92
C MET A 1 4.17 -0.86 -12.31
N ARG A 2 5.41 -0.40 -12.16
CA ARG A 2 5.88 0.92 -12.59
C ARG A 2 6.75 0.72 -13.83
N VAL A 3 6.46 1.47 -14.87
CA VAL A 3 7.25 1.52 -16.10
C VAL A 3 7.95 2.86 -16.15
N VAL A 4 9.27 2.86 -16.35
CA VAL A 4 10.06 4.07 -16.49
C VAL A 4 10.86 3.97 -17.77
N ALA A 5 10.71 4.96 -18.64
CA ALA A 5 11.56 5.08 -19.82
C ALA A 5 12.99 5.43 -19.35
N GLY A 6 13.95 4.64 -19.81
CA GLY A 6 15.38 4.93 -19.70
C GLY A 6 15.86 5.78 -20.87
N GLU A 7 17.16 5.72 -21.14
CA GLU A 7 17.73 6.36 -22.33
C GLU A 7 17.03 5.88 -23.60
N SER A 8 16.65 6.83 -24.44
CA SER A 8 16.10 6.60 -25.76
C SER A 8 16.87 7.40 -26.80
N SER A 9 16.94 6.86 -28.01
CA SER A 9 17.53 7.55 -29.16
C SER A 9 16.74 7.25 -30.42
N LEU A 10 16.61 8.27 -31.26
CA LEU A 10 16.01 8.16 -32.58
C LEU A 10 17.00 8.75 -33.59
N GLN A 11 17.41 7.95 -34.56
CA GLN A 11 18.39 8.35 -35.58
C GLN A 11 17.82 8.09 -36.98
N PRO A 12 17.89 9.07 -37.90
CA PRO A 12 17.59 8.83 -39.30
C PRO A 12 18.50 7.73 -39.85
N ARG A 13 17.92 6.85 -40.68
CA ARG A 13 18.63 5.76 -41.33
C ARG A 13 18.46 5.86 -42.85
N GLU A 14 19.59 5.87 -43.55
CA GLU A 14 19.63 5.84 -45.01
C GLU A 14 19.14 4.49 -45.55
N ASP A 15 18.37 4.56 -46.63
CA ASP A 15 18.01 3.40 -47.45
C ASP A 15 19.09 3.07 -48.49
N ASP A 16 18.82 2.05 -49.30
CA ASP A 16 19.75 1.54 -50.32
C ASP A 16 20.07 2.58 -51.42
N VAL A 17 19.35 3.71 -51.46
CA VAL A 17 19.53 4.80 -52.43
C VAL A 17 20.11 6.06 -51.79
N GLY A 18 20.43 6.03 -50.49
CA GLY A 18 21.00 7.15 -49.73
C GLY A 18 19.96 8.15 -49.22
N GLU A 19 18.67 7.82 -49.27
CA GLU A 19 17.60 8.69 -48.78
C GLU A 19 17.20 8.30 -47.34
N TYR A 20 16.88 9.29 -46.50
CA TYR A 20 16.48 9.07 -45.11
C TYR A 20 15.00 8.71 -44.99
N THR A 21 14.64 7.52 -45.44
CA THR A 21 13.25 7.03 -45.46
C THR A 21 12.87 6.19 -44.23
N SER A 22 13.82 5.89 -43.36
CA SER A 22 13.60 5.10 -42.14
C SER A 22 14.28 5.70 -40.91
N VAL A 23 13.93 5.20 -39.72
CA VAL A 23 14.53 5.61 -38.45
C VAL A 23 14.91 4.40 -37.62
N ASP A 24 16.10 4.44 -37.02
CA ASP A 24 16.51 3.50 -35.99
C ASP A 24 16.08 4.06 -34.62
N VAL A 25 15.35 3.24 -33.86
CA VAL A 25 14.83 3.60 -32.55
C VAL A 25 15.43 2.66 -31.51
N SER A 26 16.06 3.24 -30.49
CA SER A 26 16.52 2.53 -29.30
C SER A 26 15.78 3.06 -28.09
N LEU A 27 15.19 2.17 -27.29
CA LEU A 27 14.42 2.50 -26.10
C LEU A 27 14.85 1.55 -24.98
N LYS A 28 15.44 2.10 -23.91
CA LYS A 28 15.59 1.35 -22.65
C LYS A 28 14.31 1.51 -21.83
N VAL A 29 13.78 0.42 -21.31
CA VAL A 29 12.58 0.42 -20.46
C VAL A 29 12.89 -0.29 -19.17
N PHE A 30 12.62 0.37 -18.04
CA PHE A 30 12.74 -0.21 -16.71
C PHE A 30 11.34 -0.59 -16.19
N LEU A 31 11.20 -1.85 -15.79
CA LEU A 31 9.98 -2.39 -15.21
C LEU A 31 10.23 -2.71 -13.74
N THR A 32 9.45 -2.11 -12.85
CA THR A 32 9.47 -2.43 -11.41
C THR A 32 8.10 -2.95 -11.00
N ALA A 33 8.03 -4.18 -10.52
CA ALA A 33 6.81 -4.75 -9.95
C ALA A 33 6.99 -4.97 -8.45
N PHE A 34 5.98 -4.59 -7.67
CA PHE A 34 5.87 -4.95 -6.26
C PHE A 34 4.85 -6.09 -6.16
N LEU A 35 5.27 -7.20 -5.58
CA LEU A 35 4.44 -8.37 -5.35
C LEU A 35 4.11 -8.42 -3.87
N TYR A 36 2.82 -8.46 -3.57
CA TYR A 36 2.31 -8.61 -2.20
C TYR A 36 1.71 -9.99 -2.08
N GLN A 37 2.18 -10.74 -1.08
CA GLN A 37 1.65 -12.05 -0.74
C GLN A 37 1.06 -11.97 0.66
N PRO A 38 -0.24 -12.31 0.85
CA PRO A 38 -0.80 -12.48 2.17
C PRO A 38 0.03 -13.50 2.96
N CYS A 39 0.41 -13.16 4.18
CA CYS A 39 1.09 -14.07 5.08
C CYS A 39 0.42 -14.03 6.44
N GLU A 40 0.26 -15.20 7.05
CA GLU A 40 -0.17 -15.31 8.43
C GLU A 40 1.06 -15.26 9.33
N VAL A 41 1.03 -14.37 10.33
CA VAL A 41 2.10 -14.22 11.31
C VAL A 41 1.54 -14.60 12.67
N GLN A 42 2.09 -15.64 13.27
CA GLN A 42 1.77 -16.00 14.66
C GLN A 42 2.68 -15.22 15.61
N LEU A 43 2.05 -14.54 16.56
CA LEU A 43 2.75 -13.73 17.56
C LEU A 43 2.45 -14.28 18.94
N VAL A 44 3.48 -14.37 19.77
CA VAL A 44 3.32 -14.74 21.17
C VAL A 44 2.83 -13.52 21.95
N SER A 45 1.72 -13.64 22.66
CA SER A 45 1.12 -12.54 23.43
C SER A 45 1.35 -12.65 24.93
N ASP A 46 1.78 -13.81 25.42
CA ASP A 46 1.97 -14.08 26.85
C ASP A 46 2.91 -15.27 27.07
N ALA A 47 3.48 -15.36 28.27
CA ALA A 47 4.22 -16.50 28.76
C ALA A 47 4.17 -16.53 30.30
N PHE A 48 4.24 -17.73 30.89
CA PHE A 48 4.43 -17.87 32.33
C PHE A 48 5.29 -19.09 32.64
N SER A 49 5.84 -19.13 33.86
CA SER A 49 6.59 -20.27 34.38
C SER A 49 5.90 -20.82 35.62
N THR A 50 5.96 -22.13 35.78
CA THR A 50 5.49 -22.83 36.99
C THR A 50 6.55 -22.85 38.09
N GLN A 51 7.80 -22.45 37.79
CA GLN A 51 8.94 -22.58 38.70
C GLN A 51 9.32 -21.27 39.40
N ALA A 52 9.19 -20.13 38.73
CA ALA A 52 9.41 -18.81 39.36
C ALA A 52 8.75 -17.69 38.53
N PRO A 53 8.65 -16.46 39.07
CA PRO A 53 8.21 -15.30 38.31
C PRO A 53 9.07 -15.05 37.07
N MET A 54 8.42 -14.67 35.97
CA MET A 54 9.10 -14.28 34.73
C MET A 54 9.02 -12.78 34.50
N ASP A 55 10.11 -12.22 34.00
CA ASP A 55 10.17 -10.89 33.41
C ASP A 55 9.83 -11.00 31.92
N LEU A 56 8.66 -10.49 31.55
CA LEU A 56 8.20 -10.43 30.17
C LEU A 56 8.53 -9.08 29.56
N ARG A 57 9.13 -9.09 28.37
CA ARG A 57 9.38 -7.89 27.58
C ARG A 57 8.53 -7.95 26.32
N PHE A 58 7.81 -6.87 26.07
CA PHE A 58 6.98 -6.70 24.90
C PHE A 58 7.63 -5.74 23.93
N ALA A 59 7.52 -6.04 22.64
CA ALA A 59 7.85 -5.13 21.56
C ALA A 59 6.59 -4.83 20.75
N GLN A 60 6.64 -3.73 20.00
CA GLN A 60 5.57 -3.32 19.11
C GLN A 60 6.10 -3.25 17.68
N SER A 61 5.31 -3.68 16.72
CA SER A 61 5.64 -3.57 15.30
C SER A 61 4.44 -3.12 14.48
N SER A 62 4.71 -2.40 13.40
CA SER A 62 3.68 -1.94 12.46
C SER A 62 3.61 -2.91 11.29
N LEU A 63 2.53 -3.70 11.25
CA LEU A 63 2.24 -4.61 10.16
C LEU A 63 1.40 -3.89 9.10
N LEU A 64 1.62 -4.24 7.84
CA LEU A 64 0.88 -3.70 6.70
C LEU A 64 -0.35 -4.57 6.46
N ALA A 65 -1.54 -3.97 6.55
CA ALA A 65 -2.80 -4.63 6.25
C ALA A 65 -3.30 -4.13 4.89
N VAL A 66 -3.03 -4.93 3.84
CA VAL A 66 -3.53 -4.66 2.49
C VAL A 66 -5.03 -4.90 2.46
N GLN A 67 -5.78 -3.97 1.90
CA GLN A 67 -7.24 -4.08 1.78
C GLN A 67 -7.61 -4.42 0.35
N GLU A 68 -7.32 -3.53 -0.60
CA GLU A 68 -7.67 -3.73 -2.00
C GLU A 68 -6.74 -2.98 -2.96
N GLY A 69 -6.78 -3.38 -4.23
CA GLY A 69 -6.25 -2.59 -5.33
C GLY A 69 -7.40 -1.86 -6.03
N TYR A 70 -7.29 -0.55 -6.18
CA TYR A 70 -8.28 0.30 -6.83
C TYR A 70 -7.67 0.93 -8.10
N SER A 71 -8.45 1.11 -9.17
CA SER A 71 -7.94 1.75 -10.40
C SER A 71 -9.02 2.55 -11.10
N GLU A 72 -8.65 3.72 -11.63
CA GLU A 72 -9.56 4.60 -12.37
C GLU A 72 -8.83 5.46 -13.41
N VAL A 73 -9.60 6.18 -14.23
CA VAL A 73 -9.09 7.09 -15.26
C VAL A 73 -9.55 8.51 -14.96
N LEU A 74 -8.58 9.37 -14.67
CA LEU A 74 -8.77 10.77 -14.32
C LEU A 74 -8.70 11.65 -15.57
N LYS A 75 -9.78 12.37 -15.91
CA LYS A 75 -9.84 13.18 -17.13
C LYS A 75 -9.77 14.68 -16.83
N LYS A 76 -8.90 15.42 -17.52
CA LYS A 76 -8.80 16.88 -17.39
C LYS A 76 -8.67 17.54 -18.75
N LYS A 77 -9.36 18.67 -18.95
CA LYS A 77 -9.20 19.51 -20.13
C LYS A 77 -8.27 20.68 -19.85
N CYS A 78 -7.47 21.04 -20.85
CA CYS A 78 -6.62 22.22 -20.84
C CYS A 78 -6.73 22.94 -22.20
N THR A 79 -6.50 24.24 -22.18
CA THR A 79 -6.52 25.11 -23.35
C THR A 79 -5.22 25.88 -23.42
N LEU A 80 -4.58 25.83 -24.59
CA LEU A 80 -3.41 26.61 -24.98
C LEU A 80 -3.84 27.68 -25.98
N THR A 81 -3.39 28.91 -25.79
CA THR A 81 -3.69 30.03 -26.69
C THR A 81 -2.38 30.65 -27.16
N ALA A 82 -2.10 30.52 -28.46
CA ALA A 82 -0.97 31.14 -29.12
C ALA A 82 -1.10 32.66 -29.08
N THR A 83 -0.04 33.33 -28.66
CA THR A 83 0.02 34.80 -28.55
C THR A 83 0.92 35.45 -29.60
N GLU A 84 1.82 34.69 -30.23
CA GLU A 84 2.80 35.22 -31.18
C GLU A 84 2.27 35.25 -32.62
N GLU A 85 1.82 34.11 -33.13
CA GLU A 85 1.25 33.98 -34.48
C GLU A 85 0.04 33.04 -34.48
N GLU A 86 -0.89 33.26 -35.42
CA GLU A 86 -2.00 32.34 -35.64
C GLU A 86 -1.48 30.94 -35.99
N ILE A 87 -2.15 29.91 -35.46
CA ILE A 87 -1.84 28.51 -35.67
C ILE A 87 -2.26 28.11 -37.08
N GLN A 88 -1.28 27.97 -37.96
CA GLN A 88 -1.51 27.45 -39.31
C GLN A 88 -1.56 25.92 -39.31
N LYS A 89 -0.73 25.26 -38.50
CA LYS A 89 -0.67 23.79 -38.38
C LYS A 89 -0.13 23.40 -37.00
N VAL A 90 -0.78 22.46 -36.32
CA VAL A 90 -0.19 21.76 -35.17
C VAL A 90 0.83 20.75 -35.69
N VAL A 91 2.07 20.84 -35.21
CA VAL A 91 3.16 19.94 -35.59
C VAL A 91 3.28 18.80 -34.61
N ASP A 92 3.25 19.11 -33.31
CA ASP A 92 3.21 18.12 -32.24
C ASP A 92 2.48 18.68 -31.01
N LEU A 93 1.88 17.79 -30.23
CA LEU A 93 1.17 18.11 -29.00
C LEU A 93 1.29 16.92 -28.04
N TRP A 94 1.88 17.15 -26.88
CA TRP A 94 2.07 16.10 -25.88
C TRP A 94 1.83 16.65 -24.48
N CYS A 95 1.63 15.74 -23.53
CA CYS A 95 1.48 16.08 -22.12
C CYS A 95 2.60 15.43 -21.31
N GLU A 96 3.30 16.24 -20.54
CA GLU A 96 4.26 15.81 -19.55
C GLU A 96 3.58 15.73 -18.18
N GLN A 97 3.83 14.62 -17.48
CA GLN A 97 3.34 14.41 -16.14
C GLN A 97 4.47 14.70 -15.14
N GLU A 98 4.31 15.75 -14.34
CA GLU A 98 5.28 16.08 -13.29
C GLU A 98 5.14 15.16 -12.08
N GLY A 99 3.90 14.78 -11.74
CA GLY A 99 3.65 13.86 -10.63
C GLY A 99 2.17 13.63 -10.31
N VAL A 100 1.92 12.51 -9.64
CA VAL A 100 0.62 12.16 -9.04
C VAL A 100 0.83 11.96 -7.55
N GLN A 101 0.05 12.68 -6.74
CA GLN A 101 -0.04 12.49 -5.31
C GLN A 101 -1.39 11.85 -5.00
N SER A 102 -1.39 10.75 -4.24
CA SER A 102 -2.62 10.12 -3.75
C SER A 102 -2.70 10.21 -2.23
N THR A 103 -3.89 10.48 -1.71
CA THR A 103 -4.20 10.47 -0.28
C THR A 103 -5.46 9.64 -0.05
N CYS A 104 -5.44 8.81 0.98
CA CYS A 104 -6.57 7.95 1.36
C CYS A 104 -6.91 8.15 2.83
N GLY A 105 -8.18 8.29 3.15
CA GLY A 105 -8.68 8.43 4.52
C GLY A 105 -10.13 8.88 4.53
N GLU A 106 -10.81 8.70 5.67
CA GLU A 106 -12.21 9.12 5.86
C GLU A 106 -13.17 8.54 4.79
N GLY A 107 -12.90 7.32 4.31
CA GLY A 107 -13.72 6.68 3.26
C GLY A 107 -13.49 7.25 1.87
N LYS A 108 -12.38 7.97 1.63
CA LYS A 108 -12.15 8.69 0.38
C LYS A 108 -10.73 8.50 -0.14
N LEU A 109 -10.62 8.31 -1.45
CA LEU A 109 -9.36 8.34 -2.20
C LEU A 109 -9.32 9.61 -3.04
N SER A 110 -8.25 10.39 -2.89
CA SER A 110 -8.07 11.65 -3.62
C SER A 110 -6.74 11.67 -4.36
N TYR A 111 -6.76 12.25 -5.56
CA TYR A 111 -5.59 12.42 -6.40
C TYR A 111 -5.36 13.89 -6.72
N ARG A 112 -4.11 14.33 -6.65
CA ARG A 112 -3.65 15.59 -7.22
C ARG A 112 -2.63 15.29 -8.30
N VAL A 113 -2.92 15.74 -9.52
CA VAL A 113 -2.09 15.50 -10.69
C VAL A 113 -1.61 16.84 -11.25
N ARG A 114 -0.30 16.94 -11.51
CA ARG A 114 0.31 18.10 -12.17
C ARG A 114 0.74 17.72 -13.57
N TYR A 115 0.34 18.58 -14.51
CA TYR A 115 0.50 18.39 -15.94
C TYR A 115 1.22 19.60 -16.52
N THR A 116 1.98 19.37 -17.58
CA THR A 116 2.42 20.41 -18.51
C THR A 116 2.02 19.96 -19.91
N LEU A 117 1.18 20.77 -20.58
CA LEU A 117 0.79 20.52 -21.97
C LEU A 117 1.71 21.34 -22.87
N CYS A 118 2.34 20.68 -23.84
CA CYS A 118 3.37 21.25 -24.69
C CYS A 118 2.90 21.20 -26.15
N LEU A 119 2.93 22.34 -26.84
CA LEU A 119 2.48 22.50 -28.22
C LEU A 119 3.64 23.01 -29.07
N LEU A 120 3.96 22.25 -30.13
CA LEU A 120 4.79 22.69 -31.23
C LEU A 120 3.88 22.96 -32.44
N TYR A 121 3.92 24.17 -32.98
CA TYR A 121 3.05 24.57 -34.08
C TYR A 121 3.77 25.43 -35.11
N ARG A 122 3.23 25.46 -36.33
CA ARG A 122 3.67 26.34 -37.40
C ARG A 122 2.78 27.57 -37.45
N GLY A 123 3.41 28.74 -37.33
CA GLY A 123 2.75 30.04 -37.44
C GLY A 123 2.45 30.44 -38.89
N THR A 124 1.76 31.57 -39.08
CA THR A 124 1.41 32.11 -40.41
C THR A 124 2.62 32.59 -41.20
N SER A 125 3.73 32.94 -40.55
CA SER A 125 5.00 33.23 -41.20
C SER A 125 5.73 31.98 -41.71
N GLY A 126 5.23 30.78 -41.38
CA GLY A 126 5.86 29.50 -41.66
C GLY A 126 6.90 29.06 -40.62
N ARG A 127 7.17 29.88 -39.60
CA ARG A 127 8.07 29.54 -38.48
C ARG A 127 7.47 28.50 -37.55
N LEU A 128 8.33 27.68 -36.94
CA LEU A 128 7.95 26.80 -35.84
C LEU A 128 8.02 27.56 -34.52
N LEU A 129 6.97 27.43 -33.72
CA LEU A 129 6.77 28.10 -32.44
C LEU A 129 6.41 27.06 -31.39
N TYR A 130 6.85 27.31 -30.15
CA TYR A 130 6.63 26.44 -29.00
C TYR A 130 5.86 27.20 -27.93
N LEU A 131 4.85 26.54 -27.34
CA LEU A 131 4.08 27.04 -26.22
C LEU A 131 3.80 25.90 -25.26
N GLU A 132 3.94 26.16 -23.96
CA GLU A 132 3.57 25.22 -22.91
C GLU A 132 2.69 25.86 -21.85
N LYS A 133 1.93 25.04 -21.13
CA LYS A 133 1.11 25.49 -20.00
C LYS A 133 1.02 24.40 -18.95
N SER A 134 1.45 24.74 -17.74
CA SER A 134 1.23 23.91 -16.56
C SER A 134 -0.18 24.09 -16.02
N PHE A 135 -0.78 22.99 -15.57
CA PHE A 135 -2.10 22.97 -14.94
C PHE A 135 -2.23 21.78 -13.98
N GLU A 136 -3.25 21.82 -13.13
CA GLU A 136 -3.52 20.75 -12.16
C GLU A 136 -4.95 20.22 -12.22
N GLY A 137 -5.08 18.94 -11.88
CA GLY A 137 -6.36 18.26 -11.68
C GLY A 137 -6.43 17.67 -10.28
N THR A 138 -7.54 17.92 -9.59
CA THR A 138 -7.86 17.28 -8.31
C THR A 138 -9.07 16.39 -8.51
N PHE A 139 -8.96 15.15 -8.07
CA PHE A 139 -9.97 14.11 -8.24
C PHE A 139 -10.21 13.40 -6.90
N ALA A 140 -11.40 12.87 -6.74
CA ALA A 140 -11.88 12.32 -5.50
C ALA A 140 -12.91 11.24 -5.78
N THR A 141 -12.71 10.08 -5.17
CA THR A 141 -13.57 8.91 -5.27
C THR A 141 -13.91 8.44 -3.86
N GLU A 142 -15.20 8.31 -3.58
CA GLU A 142 -15.69 7.71 -2.33
C GLU A 142 -15.45 6.20 -2.38
N LEU A 143 -14.94 5.63 -1.29
CA LEU A 143 -14.66 4.22 -1.13
C LEU A 143 -15.71 3.60 -0.20
N GLU A 144 -16.51 2.68 -0.72
CA GLU A 144 -17.49 1.96 0.09
C GLU A 144 -16.80 0.95 1.02
N GLY A 145 -17.10 1.00 2.31
CA GLY A 145 -16.61 0.03 3.29
C GLY A 145 -15.10 0.06 3.59
N ALA A 146 -14.36 1.05 3.06
CA ALA A 146 -12.91 1.08 3.17
C ALA A 146 -12.41 1.73 4.47
N PHE A 147 -11.62 0.97 5.23
CA PHE A 147 -10.86 1.46 6.39
C PHE A 147 -9.46 1.94 6.01
N ALA A 148 -9.13 1.97 4.72
CA ALA A 148 -7.79 2.30 4.26
C ALA A 148 -7.43 3.73 4.66
N GLN A 149 -6.27 3.86 5.29
CA GLN A 149 -5.73 5.15 5.74
C GLN A 149 -4.56 5.61 4.88
N ARG A 150 -4.14 4.77 3.93
CA ARG A 150 -2.98 4.99 3.08
C ARG A 150 -3.21 4.41 1.70
N SER A 151 -2.51 4.99 0.75
CA SER A 151 -2.51 4.59 -0.65
C SER A 151 -1.11 4.71 -1.22
N ASP A 152 -0.66 3.72 -1.99
CA ASP A 152 0.50 3.85 -2.88
C ASP A 152 0.03 3.70 -4.31
N SER A 153 0.32 4.71 -5.15
CA SER A 153 -0.24 4.79 -6.51
C SER A 153 0.83 4.77 -7.59
N VAL A 154 0.52 4.05 -8.67
CA VAL A 154 1.19 4.19 -9.97
C VAL A 154 0.25 4.86 -10.94
N SER A 155 0.82 5.58 -11.91
CA SER A 155 0.04 6.37 -12.85
C SER A 155 0.70 6.44 -14.21
N LEU A 156 -0.11 6.62 -15.25
CA LEU A 156 0.33 6.93 -16.59
C LEU A 156 -0.60 7.99 -17.19
N THR A 157 -0.04 9.13 -17.56
CA THR A 157 -0.75 10.20 -18.27
C THR A 157 -0.52 10.12 -19.77
N GLY A 158 -1.58 10.33 -20.55
CA GLY A 158 -1.52 10.51 -21.99
C GLY A 158 -2.41 11.65 -22.46
N LEU A 159 -2.10 12.17 -23.67
CA LEU A 159 -3.02 13.02 -24.42
C LEU A 159 -4.07 12.13 -25.09
N TRP A 160 -5.35 12.31 -24.75
CA TRP A 160 -6.44 11.49 -25.27
C TRP A 160 -6.99 12.03 -26.59
N GLU A 161 -7.29 13.32 -26.62
CA GLU A 161 -7.80 14.01 -27.81
C GLU A 161 -7.39 15.48 -27.78
N TYR A 162 -7.37 16.10 -28.95
CA TYR A 162 -7.28 17.55 -29.06
C TYR A 162 -8.08 18.07 -30.24
N ARG A 163 -8.39 19.37 -30.20
CA ARG A 163 -8.99 20.10 -31.30
C ARG A 163 -8.42 21.51 -31.38
N ILE A 164 -8.32 22.04 -32.60
CA ILE A 164 -8.07 23.47 -32.83
C ILE A 164 -9.43 24.16 -32.68
N ALA A 165 -9.62 24.91 -31.60
CA ALA A 165 -10.89 25.57 -31.29
C ALA A 165 -11.10 26.82 -32.16
N ASP A 166 -10.03 27.56 -32.41
CA ASP A 166 -9.99 28.73 -33.29
C ASP A 166 -8.57 28.94 -33.83
N LYS A 167 -8.34 30.07 -34.51
CA LYS A 167 -7.04 30.39 -35.14
C LYS A 167 -5.85 30.45 -34.18
N ASN A 168 -6.08 30.63 -32.88
CA ASN A 168 -5.03 30.77 -31.87
C ASN A 168 -5.11 29.70 -30.79
N THR A 169 -6.22 28.97 -30.70
CA THR A 169 -6.54 28.17 -29.53
C THR A 169 -6.57 26.68 -29.84
N VAL A 170 -5.84 25.90 -29.05
CA VAL A 170 -5.91 24.43 -29.01
C VAL A 170 -6.51 24.00 -27.68
N GLU A 171 -7.53 23.15 -27.74
CA GLU A 171 -8.08 22.46 -26.59
C GLU A 171 -7.63 21.00 -26.60
N ALA A 172 -7.20 20.50 -25.45
CA ALA A 172 -6.75 19.14 -25.26
C ALA A 172 -7.44 18.50 -24.05
N SER A 173 -7.79 17.23 -24.18
CA SER A 173 -8.17 16.38 -23.05
C SER A 173 -7.02 15.45 -22.74
N VAL A 174 -6.57 15.45 -21.48
CA VAL A 174 -5.59 14.52 -20.96
C VAL A 174 -6.27 13.49 -20.06
N GLU A 175 -5.77 12.26 -20.12
CA GLU A 175 -6.23 11.15 -19.29
C GLU A 175 -5.06 10.63 -18.47
N THR A 176 -5.27 10.46 -17.17
CA THR A 176 -4.34 9.79 -16.28
C THR A 176 -4.97 8.53 -15.77
N TRP A 177 -4.49 7.39 -16.25
CA TRP A 177 -4.79 6.11 -15.62
C TRP A 177 -4.03 6.02 -14.30
N VAL A 178 -4.71 5.65 -13.22
CA VAL A 178 -4.12 5.46 -11.90
C VAL A 178 -4.48 4.07 -11.37
N SER A 179 -3.53 3.45 -10.67
CA SER A 179 -3.74 2.21 -9.93
C SER A 179 -3.12 2.35 -8.54
N SER A 180 -3.96 2.19 -7.52
CA SER A 180 -3.64 2.46 -6.12
C SER A 180 -3.78 1.19 -5.29
N LEU A 181 -2.74 0.87 -4.52
CA LEU A 181 -2.83 -0.11 -3.44
C LEU A 181 -3.33 0.59 -2.20
N LEU A 182 -4.48 0.16 -1.67
CA LEU A 182 -5.09 0.70 -0.46
C LEU A 182 -4.74 -0.18 0.74
N TYR A 183 -4.25 0.43 1.81
CA TYR A 183 -3.80 -0.29 2.98
C TYR A 183 -3.89 0.54 4.27
N SER A 184 -3.81 -0.15 5.40
CA SER A 184 -3.60 0.43 6.73
C SER A 184 -2.31 -0.12 7.35
N ARG A 185 -1.90 0.51 8.44
CA ARG A 185 -0.80 0.04 9.27
C ARG A 185 -1.35 -0.28 10.64
N GLU A 186 -1.32 -1.55 11.00
CA GLU A 186 -1.80 -2.03 12.28
C GLU A 186 -0.63 -2.17 13.22
N SER A 187 -0.79 -1.66 14.44
CA SER A 187 0.24 -1.76 15.46
C SER A 187 -0.04 -2.97 16.31
N VAL A 188 0.88 -3.93 16.31
CA VAL A 188 0.73 -5.19 17.05
C VAL A 188 1.81 -5.28 18.11
N SER A 189 1.38 -5.63 19.33
CA SER A 189 2.26 -5.91 20.46
C SER A 189 2.49 -7.41 20.59
N TYR A 190 3.72 -7.82 20.85
CA TYR A 190 4.08 -9.22 21.04
C TYR A 190 5.22 -9.36 22.05
N LEU A 191 5.28 -10.53 22.66
CA LEU A 191 6.34 -10.92 23.58
C LEU A 191 7.65 -11.07 22.79
N SER A 192 8.61 -10.19 23.06
CA SER A 192 9.92 -10.18 22.40
C SER A 192 10.99 -10.90 23.20
N ALA A 193 10.84 -10.97 24.52
CA ALA A 193 11.67 -11.79 25.38
C ALA A 193 10.92 -12.22 26.64
N ALA A 194 11.23 -13.41 27.11
CA ALA A 194 10.75 -13.94 28.38
C ALA A 194 11.94 -14.60 29.09
N GLY A 195 12.18 -14.21 30.34
CA GLY A 195 13.28 -14.75 31.13
C GLY A 195 12.98 -14.67 32.62
N MET A 196 13.71 -15.42 33.42
CA MET A 196 13.68 -15.26 34.88
C MET A 196 14.53 -14.04 35.21
N GLY A 197 14.02 -13.15 36.06
CA GLY A 197 14.82 -12.03 36.56
C GLY A 197 16.03 -12.52 37.34
N GLU A 198 17.13 -11.76 37.34
CA GLU A 198 18.39 -12.16 38.00
C GLU A 198 18.22 -12.46 39.49
N ASN A 199 17.20 -11.87 40.14
CA ASN A 199 16.87 -12.06 41.54
C ASN A 199 15.54 -12.83 41.77
N ALA A 200 15.02 -13.51 40.74
CA ALA A 200 13.75 -14.22 40.84
C ALA A 200 13.86 -15.40 41.83
N GLN A 201 13.05 -15.36 42.88
CA GLN A 201 12.96 -16.46 43.84
C GLN A 201 12.04 -17.55 43.28
N PRO A 202 12.47 -18.82 43.32
CA PRO A 202 11.61 -19.95 42.94
C PRO A 202 10.32 -19.96 43.76
N TYR A 203 9.24 -20.41 43.15
CA TYR A 203 8.02 -20.72 43.88
C TYR A 203 8.27 -21.87 44.85
N PRO A 204 7.61 -21.88 46.01
CA PRO A 204 7.75 -22.98 46.96
C PRO A 204 7.26 -24.28 46.32
N HIS A 205 8.13 -25.29 46.25
CA HIS A 205 7.78 -26.64 45.82
C HIS A 205 7.05 -27.37 46.95
N GLN A 206 5.73 -27.20 46.99
CA GLN A 206 4.85 -27.97 47.86
C GLN A 206 3.81 -28.67 47.00
N PRO A 207 3.80 -30.01 46.94
CA PRO A 207 2.76 -30.76 46.24
C PRO A 207 1.39 -30.41 46.82
N GLN A 208 0.48 -29.94 45.97
CA GLN A 208 -0.87 -29.56 46.37
C GLN A 208 -1.88 -30.10 45.36
N LEU A 209 -3.01 -30.54 45.90
CA LEU A 209 -4.22 -30.89 45.15
C LEU A 209 -5.24 -29.77 45.40
N LEU A 210 -5.56 -29.00 44.37
CA LEU A 210 -6.57 -27.94 44.43
C LEU A 210 -7.80 -28.36 43.63
N VAL A 211 -8.99 -28.08 44.19
CA VAL A 211 -10.24 -28.11 43.43
C VAL A 211 -10.66 -26.68 43.14
N TYR A 212 -10.58 -26.28 41.87
CA TYR A 212 -10.96 -24.96 41.38
C TYR A 212 -12.34 -25.03 40.71
N TYR A 213 -13.30 -24.21 41.14
CA TYR A 213 -14.63 -24.17 40.53
C TYR A 213 -14.64 -23.13 39.40
N ALA A 214 -14.53 -23.61 38.17
CA ALA A 214 -14.42 -22.76 36.99
C ALA A 214 -15.78 -22.46 36.37
N SER A 215 -15.90 -21.28 35.76
CA SER A 215 -17.07 -20.79 35.06
C SER A 215 -16.95 -20.99 33.54
N PRO A 216 -18.07 -21.01 32.80
CA PRO A 216 -18.05 -21.08 31.34
C PRO A 216 -17.32 -19.86 30.76
N GLY A 217 -16.55 -20.08 29.70
CA GLY A 217 -15.79 -19.04 28.98
C GLY A 217 -14.42 -18.70 29.58
N GLU A 218 -14.07 -19.23 30.76
CA GLU A 218 -12.72 -19.06 31.30
C GLU A 218 -11.68 -19.78 30.42
N ARG A 219 -10.51 -19.16 30.22
CA ARG A 219 -9.42 -19.71 29.41
C ARG A 219 -8.55 -20.62 30.26
N LEU A 220 -8.27 -21.83 29.78
CA LEU A 220 -7.40 -22.78 30.48
C LEU A 220 -5.99 -22.22 30.71
N TRP A 221 -5.48 -21.42 29.77
CA TRP A 221 -4.21 -20.71 29.92
C TRP A 221 -4.20 -19.78 31.14
N ASP A 222 -5.27 -19.00 31.34
CA ASP A 222 -5.36 -18.02 32.43
C ASP A 222 -5.50 -18.72 33.79
N ILE A 223 -6.23 -19.85 33.83
CA ILE A 223 -6.34 -20.72 35.01
C ILE A 223 -4.97 -21.35 35.34
N ALA A 224 -4.32 -21.98 34.34
CA ALA A 224 -3.01 -22.60 34.50
C ALA A 224 -1.97 -21.58 35.00
N LYS A 225 -1.96 -20.38 34.43
CA LYS A 225 -1.10 -19.27 34.85
C LYS A 225 -1.36 -18.82 36.28
N SER A 226 -2.64 -18.65 36.65
CA SER A 226 -3.04 -18.19 37.99
C SER A 226 -2.67 -19.20 39.08
N HIS A 227 -2.77 -20.49 38.76
CA HIS A 227 -2.46 -21.58 39.66
C HIS A 227 -1.04 -22.13 39.52
N ARG A 228 -0.24 -21.59 38.58
CA ARG A 228 1.14 -22.03 38.31
C ARG A 228 1.23 -23.52 37.96
N ALA A 229 0.22 -24.01 37.26
CA ALA A 229 0.14 -25.37 36.75
C ALA A 229 0.60 -25.41 35.29
N LEU A 230 1.13 -26.55 34.85
CA LEU A 230 1.36 -26.77 33.42
C LEU A 230 -0.01 -26.87 32.73
N LEU A 231 -0.16 -26.19 31.59
CA LEU A 231 -1.40 -26.25 30.82
C LEU A 231 -1.72 -27.69 30.40
N SER A 232 -0.71 -28.45 29.96
CA SER A 232 -0.86 -29.87 29.61
C SER A 232 -1.40 -30.71 30.77
N ASP A 233 -0.88 -30.49 31.98
CA ASP A 233 -1.30 -31.23 33.17
C ASP A 233 -2.74 -30.89 33.54
N LEU A 234 -3.12 -29.60 33.45
CA LEU A 234 -4.50 -29.16 33.67
C LEU A 234 -5.46 -29.79 32.66
N GLN A 235 -5.07 -29.86 31.39
CA GLN A 235 -5.84 -30.45 30.30
C GLN A 235 -6.04 -31.96 30.50
N GLU A 236 -4.96 -32.70 30.75
CA GLU A 236 -4.98 -34.16 30.95
C GLU A 236 -5.78 -34.57 32.20
N GLN A 237 -5.66 -33.83 33.31
CA GLN A 237 -6.35 -34.16 34.57
C GLN A 237 -7.87 -33.97 34.50
N ASN A 238 -8.36 -33.15 33.56
CA ASN A 238 -9.76 -32.74 33.49
C ASN A 238 -10.46 -33.15 32.18
N ASP A 239 -9.74 -33.83 31.28
CA ASP A 239 -10.18 -34.19 29.92
C ASP A 239 -10.68 -32.96 29.13
N LEU A 240 -9.88 -31.88 29.12
CA LEU A 240 -10.20 -30.62 28.44
C LEU A 240 -9.14 -30.29 27.39
N TYR A 241 -9.52 -30.20 26.11
CA TYR A 241 -8.59 -29.94 25.01
C TYR A 241 -8.92 -28.67 24.20
N GLU A 242 -9.98 -27.97 24.57
CA GLU A 242 -10.32 -26.65 24.03
C GLU A 242 -9.66 -25.53 24.84
N ASP A 243 -9.48 -24.36 24.24
CA ASP A 243 -8.82 -23.22 24.90
C ASP A 243 -9.66 -22.61 26.04
N THR A 244 -10.99 -22.72 25.94
CA THR A 244 -11.97 -22.16 26.87
C THR A 244 -12.91 -23.22 27.42
N LEU A 245 -13.34 -23.06 28.66
CA LEU A 245 -14.31 -23.95 29.29
C LEU A 245 -15.71 -23.79 28.69
N PRO A 246 -16.38 -24.89 28.28
CA PRO A 246 -17.73 -24.83 27.72
C PRO A 246 -18.82 -24.66 28.79
N ASP A 247 -18.61 -25.21 29.98
CA ASP A 247 -19.58 -25.22 31.08
C ASP A 247 -18.92 -25.07 32.46
N ALA A 248 -19.74 -24.74 33.47
CA ALA A 248 -19.28 -24.54 34.84
C ALA A 248 -18.99 -25.90 35.49
N ARG A 249 -17.76 -26.12 35.95
CA ARG A 249 -17.36 -27.40 36.53
C ARG A 249 -16.19 -27.29 37.51
N PRO A 250 -16.08 -28.21 38.48
CA PRO A 250 -14.87 -28.34 39.28
C PRO A 250 -13.72 -28.89 38.43
N LEU A 251 -12.56 -28.27 38.57
CA LEU A 251 -11.30 -28.68 37.96
C LEU A 251 -10.32 -29.14 39.04
N ILE A 252 -9.64 -30.24 38.77
CA ILE A 252 -8.54 -30.75 39.56
C ILE A 252 -7.25 -30.13 39.06
N ILE A 253 -6.49 -29.49 39.94
CA ILE A 253 -5.19 -28.90 39.63
C ILE A 253 -4.14 -29.50 40.57
N CYS A 254 -3.27 -30.34 40.03
CA CYS A 254 -2.13 -30.89 40.74
C CYS A 254 -0.85 -30.14 40.34
N ASN A 255 -0.23 -29.42 41.28
CA ASN A 255 1.08 -28.82 41.08
C ASN A 255 2.17 -29.76 41.61
N ARG A 256 3.10 -30.16 40.74
CA ARG A 256 4.27 -30.99 41.08
C ARG A 256 5.49 -30.16 41.38
#